data_AF-A0A395KWV7-F1
#
_entry.id   AF-A0A395KWV7-F1
#
_cell.length_a   1.000
_cell.length_b   1.000
_cell.length_c   1.000
_cell.angle_alpha   90.00
_cell.angle_beta   90.00
_cell.angle_gamma   90.00
#
_symmetry.space_group_name_H-M   'P 1'
#
loop_
_entity.id
_entity.type
_entity.pdbx_description
1 polymer ?
#
loop_
_entity_poly.entity_id
_entity_poly.type
_entity_poly.pdbx_seq_one_letter_code
_entity_poly.pdbx_strand_id
1 'polypeptide(L)' 'MIAFLAAQREAFVATHDEVMMMIDRHAIFSMGIGYTDAHLLASVLLDPRATLWTRDKRLRAAAEKAGALLYDSANAQN' A
#
# COMPACT_ATOMS: atom_id res chain seq x y z
N MET A 1 9.72 15.07 15.94
CA MET A 1 9.79 14.18 14.77
C MET A 1 8.92 12.93 14.96
N ILE A 2 9.20 12.04 15.93
CA ILE A 2 8.37 10.83 16.15
C ILE A 2 6.94 11.15 16.63
N ALA A 3 6.76 12.23 17.39
CA ALA A 3 5.44 12.63 17.90
C ALA A 3 4.40 12.94 16.78
N PHE A 4 4.85 13.40 15.60
CA PHE A 4 3.96 13.62 14.47
C PHE A 4 3.39 12.29 13.96
N LEU A 5 4.24 11.27 13.81
CA LEU A 5 3.82 9.93 13.37
C LEU A 5 2.88 9.28 14.38
N ALA A 6 3.14 9.44 15.69
CA ALA A 6 2.30 8.90 16.75
C ALA A 6 0.91 9.57 16.84
N ALA A 7 0.75 10.78 16.30
CA ALA A 7 -0.53 11.49 16.23
C ALA A 7 -1.36 11.10 15.00
N GLN A 8 -0.78 10.37 14.04
CA GLN A 8 -1.49 9.94 12.85
C GLN A 8 -2.36 8.73 13.17
N ARG A 9 -3.42 8.56 12.39
CA ARG A 9 -4.25 7.37 12.41
C ARG A 9 -3.40 6.15 12.02
N GLU A 10 -3.48 5.10 12.82
CA GLU A 10 -2.86 3.82 12.53
C GLU A 10 -3.53 3.16 11.32
N ALA A 11 -2.72 2.64 10.39
CA ALA A 11 -3.22 1.86 9.26
C ALA A 11 -3.64 0.47 9.74
N PHE A 12 -4.60 -0.14 9.06
CA PHE A 12 -4.92 -1.54 9.32
C PHE A 12 -3.70 -2.40 9.02
N VAL A 13 -3.31 -3.27 9.96
CA VAL A 13 -2.22 -4.22 9.72
C VAL A 13 -2.82 -5.47 9.09
N ALA A 14 -2.47 -5.73 7.83
CA ALA A 14 -2.91 -6.95 7.16
C ALA A 14 -2.29 -8.17 7.84
N THR A 15 -3.11 -9.19 8.06
CA THR A 15 -2.62 -10.49 8.52
C THR A 15 -1.82 -11.17 7.42
N HIS A 16 -1.00 -12.16 7.79
CA HIS A 16 -0.27 -12.97 6.81
C HIS A 16 -1.20 -13.57 5.75
N ASP A 17 -2.33 -14.15 6.18
CA ASP A 17 -3.27 -14.81 5.29
C ASP A 17 -3.95 -13.82 4.33
N GLU A 18 -4.30 -12.61 4.81
CA GLU A 18 -4.83 -11.55 3.95
C GLU A 18 -3.81 -11.09 2.91
N VAL A 19 -2.53 -11.00 3.29
CA VAL A 19 -1.44 -10.69 2.35
C VAL A 19 -1.31 -11.80 1.30
N MET A 20 -1.28 -13.06 1.71
CA MET A 20 -1.17 -14.18 0.77
C MET A 20 -2.38 -14.25 -0.17
N MET A 21 -3.59 -14.07 0.36
CA MET A 21 -4.83 -14.02 -0.43
C MET A 21 -4.82 -12.86 -1.42
N MET A 22 -4.34 -11.67 -1.02
CA MET A 22 -4.21 -10.52 -1.90
C MET A 22 -3.19 -10.80 -3.02
N ILE A 23 -2.02 -11.35 -2.68
CA ILE A 23 -0.97 -11.64 -3.68
C ILE A 23 -1.53 -12.57 -4.75
N ASP A 24 -2.25 -13.61 -4.34
CA ASP A 24 -2.87 -14.58 -5.24
C ASP A 24 -3.99 -13.94 -6.08
N ARG A 25 -4.95 -13.29 -5.42
CA ARG A 25 -6.11 -12.66 -6.06
C ARG A 25 -5.74 -11.64 -7.14
N HIS A 26 -4.69 -10.85 -6.90
CA HIS A 26 -4.24 -9.81 -7.83
C HIS A 26 -3.07 -10.25 -8.72
N ALA A 27 -2.62 -11.49 -8.59
CA ALA A 27 -1.51 -12.07 -9.32
C ALA A 27 -0.25 -11.17 -9.31
N ILE A 28 0.06 -10.54 -8.18
CA ILE A 28 1.19 -9.59 -8.05
C ILE A 28 2.52 -10.28 -7.72
N PHE A 29 2.61 -11.59 -7.94
CA PHE A 29 3.86 -12.35 -7.85
C PHE A 29 4.92 -11.80 -8.81
N SER A 30 6.20 -11.92 -8.43
CA SER A 30 7.34 -11.59 -9.28
C SER A 30 7.42 -10.15 -9.78
N MET A 31 6.71 -9.21 -9.14
CA MET A 31 6.77 -7.77 -9.49
C MET A 31 8.00 -7.04 -8.92
N GLY A 32 8.87 -7.76 -8.21
CA GLY A 32 10.10 -7.22 -7.64
C GLY A 32 9.88 -6.31 -6.43
N ILE A 33 8.75 -6.48 -5.73
CA ILE A 33 8.44 -5.86 -4.43
C ILE A 33 8.77 -6.84 -3.30
N GLY A 34 9.17 -6.31 -2.14
CA GLY A 34 9.44 -7.11 -0.96
C GLY A 34 8.17 -7.55 -0.23
N TYR A 35 8.30 -8.46 0.72
CA TYR A 35 7.16 -8.91 1.54
C TYR A 35 6.57 -7.78 2.40
N THR A 36 7.40 -6.88 2.92
CA THR A 36 6.93 -5.68 3.64
C THR A 36 6.12 -4.75 2.73
N ASP A 37 6.50 -4.61 1.46
CA ASP A 37 5.75 -3.81 0.49
C ASP A 37 4.39 -4.45 0.19
N ALA A 38 4.34 -5.79 0.11
CA ALA A 38 3.10 -6.53 -0.05
C ALA A 38 2.17 -6.38 1.19
N HIS A 39 2.74 -6.38 2.40
CA HIS A 39 2.02 -6.05 3.63
C HIS A 39 1.43 -4.65 3.58
N LEU A 40 2.24 -3.65 3.23
CA LEU A 40 1.79 -2.27 3.10
C LEU A 40 0.66 -2.14 2.06
N LEU A 41 0.80 -2.79 0.90
CA LEU A 41 -0.23 -2.76 -0.13
C LEU A 41 -1.54 -3.41 0.34
N ALA A 42 -1.47 -4.57 1.01
CA ALA A 42 -2.65 -5.23 1.57
C ALA A 42 -3.35 -4.35 2.61
N SER A 43 -2.57 -3.73 3.49
CA SER A 43 -3.06 -2.75 4.48
C SER A 43 -3.82 -1.58 3.84
N VAL A 44 -3.36 -1.07 2.70
CA VAL A 44 -4.06 -0.01 1.96
C VAL A 44 -5.36 -0.54 1.34
N LEU A 45 -5.37 -1.75 0.79
CA LEU A 45 -6.56 -2.34 0.18
C LEU A 45 -7.66 -2.70 1.20
N LEU A 46 -7.27 -3.01 2.44
CA LEU A 46 -8.21 -3.26 3.54
C LEU A 46 -8.90 -1.98 4.04
N ASP A 47 -8.31 -0.80 3.81
CA ASP A 47 -8.87 0.48 4.21
C ASP A 47 -9.28 1.33 3.00
N PRO A 48 -10.58 1.42 2.66
CA PRO A 48 -11.05 2.23 1.55
C PRO A 48 -10.72 3.72 1.66
N ARG A 49 -10.32 4.21 2.84
CA ARG A 49 -9.91 5.59 3.08
C ARG A 49 -8.40 5.81 2.95
N ALA A 50 -7.62 4.73 2.84
CA ALA A 50 -6.17 4.82 2.69
C ALA A 50 -5.78 5.07 1.24
N THR A 51 -4.72 5.85 1.06
CA THR A 51 -4.07 6.03 -0.24
C THR A 51 -2.59 5.75 -0.08
N LEU A 52 -1.99 5.10 -1.08
CA LEU A 52 -0.58 4.77 -1.07
C LEU A 52 0.23 5.90 -1.73
N TRP A 53 1.10 6.53 -0.97
CA TRP A 53 2.18 7.34 -1.54
C TRP A 53 3.46 6.52 -1.59
N THR A 54 4.08 6.43 -2.76
CA THR A 54 5.38 5.79 -2.91
C THR A 54 6.17 6.43 -4.04
N ARG A 55 7.49 6.51 -3.87
CA ARG A 55 8.44 6.84 -4.95
C ARG A 55 9.00 5.60 -5.65
N ASP A 56 8.76 4.41 -5.10
CA ASP A 56 9.17 3.15 -5.69
C ASP A 56 8.26 2.82 -6.88
N LYS A 57 8.88 2.65 -8.06
CA LYS A 57 8.17 2.39 -9.31
C LYS A 57 7.53 1.00 -9.34
N ARG A 58 8.16 0.00 -8.72
CA ARG A 58 7.68 -1.38 -8.68
C ARG A 58 6.49 -1.50 -7.74
N LEU A 59 6.56 -0.87 -6.57
CA LEU A 59 5.44 -0.82 -5.64
C LEU A 59 4.25 -0.05 -6.23
N ARG A 60 4.51 1.06 -6.94
CA ARG A 60 3.45 1.76 -7.68
C ARG A 60 2.77 0.86 -8.71
N ALA A 61 3.54 0.17 -9.54
CA ALA A 61 2.99 -0.74 -10.55
C ALA A 61 2.19 -1.89 -9.93
N ALA A 62 2.65 -2.44 -8.79
CA ALA A 62 1.90 -3.45 -8.05
C ALA A 62 0.58 -2.91 -7.48
N ALA A 63 0.59 -1.69 -6.95
CA ALA A 63 -0.59 -1.01 -6.44
C ALA A 63 -1.62 -0.73 -7.55
N GLU A 64 -1.19 -0.26 -8.71
CA GLU A 64 -2.04 -0.07 -9.89
C GLU A 64 -2.67 -1.40 -10.35
N LYS A 65 -1.86 -2.47 -10.41
CA LYS A 65 -2.34 -3.81 -10.77
C LYS A 65 -3.36 -4.34 -9.76
N ALA A 66 -3.16 -4.10 -8.47
CA ALA A 66 -4.07 -4.52 -7.42
C ALA A 66 -5.30 -3.62 -7.27
N GLY A 67 -5.33 -2.47 -7.95
CA GLY A 67 -6.42 -1.49 -7.87
C GLY A 67 -6.42 -0.65 -6.60
N ALA A 68 -5.27 -0.49 -5.94
CA ALA A 68 -5.14 0.37 -4.77
C ALA A 68 -5.17 1.86 -5.17
N LEU A 69 -5.74 2.69 -4.30
CA LEU A 69 -5.74 4.14 -4.49
C LEU A 69 -4.32 4.69 -4.28
N LEU A 70 -3.80 5.39 -5.28
CA LEU A 70 -2.52 6.07 -5.19
C LEU A 70 -2.71 7.54 -4.82
N TYR A 71 -1.86 8.05 -3.93
CA TYR A 71 -1.81 9.48 -3.66
C TYR A 71 -1.08 10.19 -4.79
N ASP A 72 -1.78 11.09 -5.47
CA ASP A 72 -1.18 11.97 -6.47
C ASP A 72 -0.62 13.24 -5.81
N SER A 73 0.70 13.34 -5.75
CA SER A 73 1.40 14.52 -5.22
C SER A 73 1.18 15.78 -6.07
N ALA A 74 0.69 15.67 -7.30
CA ALA A 74 0.35 16.83 -8.13
C ALA A 74 -0.87 17.60 -7.58
N ASN A 75 -1.78 16.93 -6.85
CA ASN A 75 -2.96 17.58 -6.26
C ASN A 75 -2.71 18.13 -4.84
N ALA A 76 -1.49 17.99 -4.33
CA ALA A 76 -1.08 18.42 -2.98
C ALA A 76 -0.44 19.80 -2.94
N GLN A 77 -0.21 20.40 -4.11
CA GLN A 77 0.40 21.73 -4.27
C GLN A 77 -0.67 22.76 -4.66
N ASN A 78 -1.60 23.05 -3.76
CA ASN A 78 -2.46 24.23 -3.77
C ASN A 78 -2.65 24.73 -2.35
#